data_AF-A0AAD5I2A4-F1
#
_entry.id   AF-A0AAD5I2A4-F1
#
_cell.length_a   1.000
_cell.length_b   1.000
_cell.length_c   1.000
_cell.angle_alpha   90.00
_cell.angle_beta   90.00
_cell.angle_gamma   90.00
#
_symmetry.space_group_name_H-M   'P 1'
#
loop_
_entity.id
_entity.type
_entity.pdbx_description
1 polymer ?
#
loop_
_entity_poly.entity_id
_entity_poly.type
_entity_poly.pdbx_seq_one_letter_code
_entity_poly.pdbx_strand_id
1 'polypeptide(L)'
;MTLPHLDIHGADVFEYPDFLERHPALNHIIAILLLKLKLLVDIRNLKMTRKILALRRVPHDLWQSIELSAIRNPLSLKLQRDSPEALIQTEEELLFQTHQLGVILQEANYSFMYYFFDQDEALCARPERYSRGSWEEMALAMQNSYAAWWETEGILDLLNEARACAARSSGRDVETMVAQSSDSLEAEELLADLNVKQIWHHLDEAFKNTSYLGPWSERPSERHLRQREEILARYMLENITFIAG
;
A
#
# COMPACT_ATOMS: atom_id res chain seq x y z
N MET A 1 7.15 -37.70 1.94
CA MET A 1 6.75 -36.53 1.14
C MET A 1 6.85 -35.31 2.03
N THR A 2 7.81 -34.43 1.77
CA THR A 2 7.97 -33.14 2.47
C THR A 2 7.29 -32.07 1.62
N LEU A 3 6.03 -31.77 1.92
CA LEU A 3 5.32 -30.65 1.28
C LEU A 3 5.72 -29.37 2.03
N PRO A 4 6.33 -28.37 1.36
CA PRO A 4 7.01 -27.24 2.01
C PRO A 4 6.11 -26.29 2.81
N HIS A 5 4.78 -26.45 2.77
CA HIS A 5 3.81 -25.59 3.49
C HIS A 5 2.85 -26.37 4.40
N LEU A 6 3.06 -27.69 4.59
CA LEU A 6 2.32 -28.48 5.57
C LEU A 6 3.09 -28.67 6.89
N ASP A 7 4.38 -28.36 6.89
CA ASP A 7 5.16 -28.28 8.12
C ASP A 7 5.09 -26.86 8.68
N ILE A 8 4.41 -26.71 9.81
CA ILE A 8 4.25 -25.42 10.49
C ILE A 8 5.36 -25.16 11.52
N HIS A 9 6.30 -26.11 11.70
CA HIS A 9 7.42 -25.91 12.60
C HIS A 9 8.39 -24.87 12.04
N GLY A 10 8.52 -23.74 12.75
CA GLY A 10 9.38 -22.64 12.30
C GLY A 10 8.74 -21.72 11.26
N ALA A 11 7.43 -21.85 11.00
CA ALA A 11 6.73 -20.97 10.08
C ALA A 11 6.90 -19.50 10.50
N ASP A 12 7.38 -18.67 9.56
CA ASP A 12 7.60 -17.25 9.80
C ASP A 12 6.68 -16.40 8.92
N VAL A 13 5.87 -15.56 9.56
CA VAL A 13 4.89 -14.69 8.88
C VAL A 13 5.56 -13.63 8.01
N PHE A 14 6.87 -13.44 8.13
CA PHE A 14 7.67 -12.49 7.36
C PHE A 14 8.23 -13.10 6.08
N GLU A 15 8.13 -14.42 5.88
CA GLU A 15 8.55 -15.08 4.65
C GLU A 15 7.67 -14.69 3.44
N TYR A 16 8.27 -14.72 2.25
CA TYR A 16 7.55 -14.50 1.00
C TYR A 16 6.62 -15.68 0.69
N PRO A 17 5.32 -15.43 0.43
CA PRO A 17 4.34 -16.49 0.21
C PRO A 17 4.37 -17.02 -1.24
N ASP A 18 5.48 -17.67 -1.63
CA ASP A 18 5.71 -18.19 -2.98
C ASP A 18 4.63 -19.18 -3.48
N PHE A 19 3.96 -19.88 -2.56
CA PHE A 19 2.85 -20.78 -2.88
C PHE A 19 1.66 -20.09 -3.55
N LEU A 20 1.48 -18.77 -3.34
CA LEU A 20 0.41 -18.02 -3.99
C LEU A 20 0.60 -17.91 -5.50
N GLU A 21 1.82 -18.03 -6.01
CA GLU A 21 2.09 -18.01 -7.45
C GLU A 21 1.52 -19.27 -8.14
N ARG A 22 1.45 -20.39 -7.42
CA ARG A 22 1.01 -21.68 -7.97
C ARG A 22 -0.50 -21.91 -7.81
N HIS A 23 -1.08 -21.44 -6.72
CA HIS A 23 -2.50 -21.64 -6.40
C HIS A 23 -3.15 -20.36 -5.86
N PRO A 24 -3.37 -19.34 -6.70
CA PRO A 24 -3.88 -18.06 -6.26
C PRO A 24 -5.40 -18.12 -6.12
N ALA A 25 -5.89 -18.43 -4.91
CA ALA A 25 -7.27 -18.15 -4.54
C ALA A 25 -7.38 -16.70 -4.08
N LEU A 26 -8.35 -15.94 -4.59
CA LEU A 26 -8.50 -14.52 -4.33
C LEU A 26 -8.52 -14.20 -2.82
N ASN A 27 -9.28 -14.96 -2.04
CA ASN A 27 -9.36 -14.80 -0.58
C ASN A 27 -8.02 -15.06 0.14
N HIS A 28 -7.19 -15.97 -0.37
CA HIS A 28 -5.87 -16.22 0.22
C HIS A 28 -4.92 -15.04 -0.05
N ILE A 29 -4.93 -14.51 -1.26
CA ILE A 29 -4.15 -13.31 -1.61
C ILE A 29 -4.57 -12.15 -0.70
N ILE A 30 -5.87 -11.89 -0.60
CA ILE A 30 -6.45 -10.83 0.24
C ILE A 30 -6.04 -11.01 1.71
N ALA A 31 -6.17 -12.21 2.26
CA ALA A 31 -5.85 -12.47 3.66
C ALA A 31 -4.36 -12.23 3.96
N ILE A 32 -3.47 -12.68 3.07
CA ILE A 32 -2.03 -12.53 3.24
C ILE A 32 -1.61 -11.08 3.02
N LEU A 33 -2.18 -10.40 2.01
CA LEU A 33 -1.95 -8.98 1.78
C LEU A 33 -2.36 -8.13 2.99
N LEU A 34 -3.56 -8.38 3.54
CA LEU A 34 -4.04 -7.72 4.76
C LEU A 34 -3.09 -7.98 5.94
N LEU A 35 -2.56 -9.20 6.06
CA LEU A 35 -1.61 -9.55 7.10
C LEU A 35 -0.28 -8.80 6.95
N LYS A 36 0.28 -8.70 5.74
CA LYS A 36 1.51 -7.94 5.47
C LYS A 36 1.32 -6.44 5.75
N LEU A 37 0.18 -5.88 5.34
CA LEU A 37 -0.18 -4.50 5.66
C LEU A 37 -0.33 -4.24 7.17
N LYS A 38 -0.90 -5.20 7.92
CA LYS A 38 -0.94 -5.15 9.40
C LYS A 38 0.46 -5.03 10.01
N LEU A 39 1.39 -5.90 9.56
CA LEU A 39 2.77 -5.89 10.04
C LEU A 39 3.47 -4.56 9.69
N LEU A 40 3.27 -4.04 8.47
CA LEU A 40 3.79 -2.74 8.05
C LEU A 40 3.29 -1.60 8.94
N VAL A 41 1.98 -1.53 9.20
CA VAL A 41 1.40 -0.50 10.07
C VAL A 41 1.96 -0.58 11.49
N ASP A 42 2.16 -1.78 12.05
CA ASP A 42 2.78 -1.93 13.37
C ASP A 42 4.26 -1.48 13.37
N ILE A 43 5.04 -1.78 12.32
CA ILE A 43 6.42 -1.28 12.20
C ILE A 43 6.42 0.24 12.15
N ARG A 44 5.53 0.85 11.36
CA ARG A 44 5.35 2.31 11.32
C ARG A 44 5.05 2.85 12.71
N ASN A 45 4.06 2.29 13.39
CA ASN A 45 3.64 2.75 14.71
C ASN A 45 4.78 2.64 15.72
N LEU A 46 5.55 1.55 15.68
CA LEU A 46 6.70 1.35 16.55
C LEU A 46 7.83 2.35 16.26
N LYS A 47 8.22 2.54 14.99
CA LYS A 47 9.23 3.52 14.57
C LYS A 47 8.83 4.94 14.97
N MET A 48 7.57 5.30 14.74
CA MET A 48 7.00 6.60 15.10
C MET A 48 7.00 6.81 16.61
N THR A 49 6.57 5.79 17.36
CA THR A 49 6.58 5.81 18.82
C THR A 49 8.00 6.04 19.35
N ARG A 50 8.98 5.26 18.89
CA ARG A 50 10.39 5.42 19.28
C ARG A 50 10.94 6.81 18.94
N LYS A 51 10.60 7.33 17.76
CA LYS A 51 11.00 8.69 17.35
C LYS A 51 10.40 9.76 18.26
N ILE A 52 9.11 9.64 18.61
CA ILE A 52 8.45 10.58 19.53
C ILE A 52 9.04 10.46 20.93
N LEU A 53 9.24 9.24 21.44
CA LEU A 53 9.85 9.01 22.74
C LEU A 53 11.26 9.59 22.83
N ALA A 54 12.08 9.46 21.78
CA ALA A 54 13.42 10.06 21.73
C ALA A 54 13.38 11.60 21.69
N LEU A 55 12.35 12.20 21.07
CA LEU A 55 12.18 13.65 21.00
C LEU A 55 11.56 14.25 22.27
N ARG A 56 10.98 13.42 23.14
CA ARG A 56 10.27 13.84 24.35
C ARG A 56 11.06 13.38 25.57
N ARG A 57 10.97 14.13 26.68
CA ARG A 57 11.61 13.75 27.95
C ARG A 57 10.75 12.75 28.72
N VAL A 58 10.36 11.65 28.07
CA VAL A 58 9.58 10.57 28.71
C VAL A 58 10.54 9.69 29.51
N PRO A 59 10.25 9.35 30.78
CA PRO A 59 11.06 8.42 31.56
C PRO A 59 11.25 7.08 30.86
N HIS A 60 12.48 6.57 30.82
CA HIS A 60 12.82 5.32 30.11
C HIS A 60 12.00 4.11 30.55
N ASP A 61 11.63 4.03 31.83
CA ASP A 61 10.83 2.94 32.38
C ASP A 61 9.43 2.83 31.74
N LEU A 62 8.92 3.93 31.15
CA LEU A 62 7.63 3.94 30.46
C LEU A 62 7.73 3.57 28.98
N TRP A 63 8.93 3.59 28.38
CA TRP A 63 9.10 3.40 26.94
C TRP A 63 8.60 2.03 26.51
N GLN A 64 8.98 0.99 27.23
CA GLN A 64 8.60 -0.38 26.90
C GLN A 64 7.08 -0.57 26.91
N SER A 65 6.38 0.00 27.90
CA SER A 65 4.92 -0.08 27.99
C SER A 65 4.22 0.68 26.86
N ILE A 66 4.77 1.83 26.47
CA ILE A 66 4.22 2.65 25.39
C ILE A 66 4.47 1.95 24.04
N GLU A 67 5.67 1.42 23.80
CA GLU A 67 5.99 0.66 22.59
C GLU A 67 5.12 -0.60 22.44
N LEU A 68 4.89 -1.36 23.52
CA LEU A 68 3.96 -2.50 23.50
C LEU A 68 2.54 -2.09 23.14
N SER A 69 2.09 -0.94 23.66
CA SER A 69 0.73 -0.44 23.41
C SER A 69 0.54 0.08 21.97
N ALA A 70 1.64 0.42 21.29
CA ALA A 70 1.62 0.84 19.89
C ALA A 70 1.48 -0.34 18.91
N ILE A 71 1.82 -1.55 19.35
CA ILE A 71 1.73 -2.78 18.57
C ILE A 71 0.33 -3.39 18.74
N ARG A 72 -0.42 -3.52 17.65
CA ARG A 72 -1.80 -4.03 17.70
C ARG A 72 -1.91 -5.49 17.31
N ASN A 73 -1.01 -5.98 16.47
CA ASN A 73 -1.00 -7.39 16.07
C ASN A 73 -0.10 -8.21 17.02
N PRO A 74 -0.60 -9.32 17.61
CA PRO A 74 0.25 -10.21 18.41
C PRO A 74 1.45 -10.77 17.65
N LEU A 75 1.36 -10.89 16.32
CA LEU A 75 2.46 -11.36 15.47
C LEU A 75 3.62 -10.36 15.37
N SER A 76 3.34 -9.09 15.62
CA SER A 76 4.32 -8.00 15.60
C SER A 76 5.05 -7.84 16.94
N LEU A 77 4.66 -8.56 17.99
CA LEU A 77 5.25 -8.41 19.33
C LEU A 77 6.77 -8.65 19.35
N LYS A 78 7.27 -9.55 18.48
CA LYS A 78 8.72 -9.79 18.36
C LYS A 78 9.49 -8.55 17.89
N LEU A 79 8.87 -7.72 17.05
CA LEU A 79 9.46 -6.51 16.47
C LEU A 79 9.76 -5.44 17.52
N GLN A 80 9.08 -5.49 18.67
CA GLN A 80 9.33 -4.57 19.77
C GLN A 80 10.79 -4.61 20.27
N ARG A 81 11.47 -5.75 20.10
CA ARG A 81 12.85 -5.95 20.56
C ARG A 81 13.88 -5.66 19.47
N ASP A 82 13.44 -5.45 18.24
CA ASP A 82 14.33 -5.25 17.11
C ASP A 82 14.97 -3.86 17.18
N SER A 83 16.22 -3.78 16.73
CA SER A 83 16.92 -2.49 16.61
C SER A 83 16.27 -1.64 15.51
N PRO A 84 16.51 -0.32 15.48
CA PRO A 84 16.05 0.54 14.39
C PRO A 84 16.47 0.03 13.00
N GLU A 85 17.70 -0.49 12.88
CA GLU A 85 18.25 -1.03 11.62
C GLU A 85 17.52 -2.31 11.20
N ALA A 86 17.27 -3.22 12.14
CA ALA A 86 16.51 -4.44 11.86
C ALA A 86 15.08 -4.13 11.42
N LEU A 87 14.42 -3.15 12.06
CA LEU A 87 13.08 -2.70 11.65
C LEU A 87 13.07 -2.09 10.25
N ILE A 88 14.11 -1.35 9.85
CA ILE A 88 14.23 -0.80 8.49
C ILE A 88 14.34 -1.94 7.47
N GLN A 89 15.17 -2.95 7.75
CA GLN A 89 15.30 -4.10 6.85
C GLN A 89 13.98 -4.89 6.74
N THR A 90 13.28 -5.13 7.86
CA THR A 90 11.98 -5.80 7.85
C THR A 90 10.91 -4.97 7.13
N GLU A 91 10.94 -3.64 7.25
CA GLU A 91 10.06 -2.73 6.52
C GLU A 91 10.28 -2.82 5.01
N GLU A 92 11.52 -2.75 4.55
CA GLU A 92 11.86 -2.84 3.12
C GLU A 92 11.39 -4.17 2.52
N GLU A 93 11.64 -5.28 3.23
CA GLU A 93 11.19 -6.61 2.82
C GLU A 93 9.66 -6.68 2.76
N LEU A 94 8.95 -6.22 3.79
CA LEU A 94 7.48 -6.26 3.80
C LEU A 94 6.86 -5.33 2.76
N LEU A 95 7.45 -4.16 2.48
CA LEU A 95 7.00 -3.27 1.41
C LEU A 95 7.14 -3.95 0.05
N PHE A 96 8.27 -4.60 -0.20
CA PHE A 96 8.50 -5.37 -1.42
C PHE A 96 7.49 -6.51 -1.58
N GLN A 97 7.30 -7.32 -0.55
CA GLN A 97 6.34 -8.43 -0.58
C GLN A 97 4.90 -7.93 -0.76
N THR A 98 4.53 -6.83 -0.11
CA THR A 98 3.19 -6.21 -0.24
C THR A 98 2.96 -5.67 -1.64
N HIS A 99 3.98 -5.07 -2.26
CA HIS A 99 3.94 -4.65 -3.65
C HIS A 99 3.68 -5.84 -4.58
N GLN A 100 4.43 -6.93 -4.45
CA GLN A 100 4.25 -8.14 -5.26
C GLN A 100 2.85 -8.75 -5.07
N LEU A 101 2.38 -8.85 -3.83
CA LEU A 101 1.03 -9.33 -3.54
C LEU A 101 -0.06 -8.44 -4.14
N GLY A 102 0.16 -7.12 -4.17
CA GLY A 102 -0.72 -6.17 -4.83
C GLY A 102 -0.81 -6.39 -6.34
N VAL A 103 0.33 -6.67 -6.99
CA VAL A 103 0.37 -7.04 -8.42
C VAL A 103 -0.38 -8.35 -8.66
N ILE A 104 -0.11 -9.38 -7.85
CA ILE A 104 -0.80 -10.68 -7.94
C ILE A 104 -2.32 -10.51 -7.73
N LEU A 105 -2.74 -9.68 -6.78
CA LEU A 105 -4.15 -9.36 -6.56
C LEU A 105 -4.79 -8.74 -7.80
N GLN A 106 -4.11 -7.78 -8.41
CA GLN A 106 -4.59 -7.11 -9.61
C GLN A 106 -4.67 -8.04 -10.82
N GLU A 107 -3.74 -8.98 -10.96
CA GLU A 107 -3.79 -10.03 -11.99
C GLU A 107 -4.91 -11.05 -11.71
N ALA A 108 -5.12 -11.41 -10.45
CA ALA A 108 -6.16 -12.36 -10.05
C ALA A 108 -7.57 -11.77 -10.20
N ASN A 109 -7.74 -10.49 -9.87
CA ASN A 109 -8.99 -9.76 -10.03
C ASN A 109 -8.74 -8.25 -10.14
N TYR A 110 -8.70 -7.74 -11.36
CA TYR A 110 -8.36 -6.34 -11.64
C TYR A 110 -9.33 -5.33 -11.00
N SER A 111 -10.58 -5.74 -10.79
CA SER A 111 -11.65 -4.88 -10.27
C SER A 111 -11.64 -4.73 -8.74
N PHE A 112 -10.90 -5.60 -8.02
CA PHE A 112 -10.97 -5.64 -6.56
C PHE A 112 -10.62 -4.30 -5.92
N MET A 113 -9.49 -3.70 -6.31
CA MET A 113 -9.05 -2.45 -5.71
C MET A 113 -9.90 -1.24 -6.13
N TYR A 114 -10.61 -1.31 -7.26
CA TYR A 114 -11.56 -0.26 -7.65
C TYR A 114 -12.73 -0.23 -6.66
N TYR A 115 -13.41 -1.38 -6.52
CA TYR A 115 -14.53 -1.56 -5.61
C TYR A 115 -14.12 -1.55 -4.13
N PHE A 116 -12.83 -1.68 -3.83
CA PHE A 116 -12.34 -1.48 -2.47
C PHE A 116 -12.54 -0.04 -1.98
N PHE A 117 -12.40 0.95 -2.87
CA PHE A 117 -12.64 2.36 -2.54
C PHE A 117 -14.06 2.83 -2.89
N ASP A 118 -14.81 2.06 -3.67
CA ASP A 118 -16.23 2.29 -3.96
C ASP A 118 -17.03 0.99 -3.73
N GLN A 119 -17.31 0.74 -2.45
CA GLN A 119 -17.70 -0.59 -1.97
C GLN A 119 -19.20 -0.88 -2.01
N ASP A 120 -20.05 0.13 -2.15
CA ASP A 120 -21.48 0.01 -1.87
C ASP A 120 -22.15 -1.03 -2.78
N GLU A 121 -21.80 -1.03 -4.07
CA GLU A 121 -22.30 -2.01 -5.04
C GLU A 121 -21.85 -3.43 -4.68
N ALA A 122 -20.55 -3.63 -4.42
CA ALA A 122 -19.99 -4.94 -4.11
C ALA A 122 -20.51 -5.51 -2.78
N LEU A 123 -20.68 -4.69 -1.75
CA LEU A 123 -21.18 -5.11 -0.44
C LEU A 123 -22.67 -5.44 -0.44
N CYS A 124 -23.46 -4.84 -1.34
CA CYS A 124 -24.89 -5.11 -1.47
C CYS A 124 -25.22 -6.25 -2.45
N ALA A 125 -24.24 -6.70 -3.23
CA ALA A 125 -24.40 -7.73 -4.23
C ALA A 125 -24.91 -9.07 -3.65
N ARG A 126 -25.62 -9.85 -4.46
CA ARG A 126 -26.01 -11.23 -4.11
C ARG A 126 -25.60 -12.20 -5.21
N PRO A 127 -24.32 -12.54 -5.32
CA PRO A 127 -23.85 -13.42 -6.37
C PRO A 127 -24.41 -14.84 -6.16
N GLU A 128 -25.11 -15.37 -7.16
CA GLU A 128 -25.62 -16.76 -7.11
C GLU A 128 -24.52 -17.78 -7.42
N ARG A 129 -23.58 -17.38 -8.30
CA ARG A 129 -22.44 -18.17 -8.77
C ARG A 129 -21.30 -17.21 -9.09
N TYR A 130 -20.08 -17.72 -9.06
CA TYR A 130 -18.91 -16.97 -9.49
C TYR A 130 -17.96 -17.86 -10.28
N SER A 131 -17.11 -17.22 -11.08
CA SER A 131 -15.95 -17.84 -11.72
C SER A 131 -14.69 -17.08 -11.32
N ARG A 132 -13.52 -17.69 -11.53
CA ARG A 132 -12.25 -17.08 -11.18
C ARG A 132 -12.03 -15.78 -11.99
N GLY A 133 -11.68 -14.70 -11.30
CA GLY A 133 -11.47 -13.36 -11.85
C GLY A 133 -12.76 -12.59 -12.15
N SER A 134 -13.93 -13.18 -11.90
CA SER A 134 -15.21 -12.51 -12.14
C SER A 134 -15.49 -11.40 -11.13
N TRP A 135 -16.41 -10.51 -11.50
CA TRP A 135 -16.93 -9.50 -10.58
C TRP A 135 -17.67 -10.15 -9.40
N GLU A 136 -18.38 -11.26 -9.62
CA GLU A 136 -19.06 -12.02 -8.56
C GLU A 136 -18.09 -12.60 -7.53
N GLU A 137 -16.92 -13.10 -7.97
CA GLU A 137 -15.87 -13.58 -7.06
C GLU A 137 -15.30 -12.42 -6.24
N MET A 138 -15.08 -11.26 -6.88
CA MET A 138 -14.64 -10.03 -6.23
C MET A 138 -15.64 -9.57 -5.16
N ALA A 139 -16.92 -9.46 -5.51
CA ALA A 139 -17.97 -9.01 -4.60
C ALA A 139 -18.08 -9.93 -3.38
N LEU A 140 -18.03 -11.25 -3.60
CA LEU A 140 -18.02 -12.23 -2.51
C LEU A 140 -16.76 -12.10 -1.63
N ALA A 141 -15.59 -11.90 -2.23
CA ALA A 141 -14.34 -11.68 -1.49
C ALA A 141 -14.37 -10.37 -0.68
N MET A 142 -14.97 -9.31 -1.25
CA MET A 142 -15.18 -8.03 -0.59
C MET A 142 -16.09 -8.19 0.63
N GLN A 143 -17.25 -8.83 0.47
CA GLN A 143 -18.20 -9.08 1.57
C GLN A 143 -17.57 -9.87 2.73
N ASN A 144 -16.70 -10.84 2.41
CA ASN A 144 -16.04 -11.67 3.43
C ASN A 144 -14.88 -10.98 4.14
N SER A 145 -14.25 -9.98 3.52
CA SER A 145 -12.99 -9.41 4.02
C SER A 145 -13.06 -7.95 4.40
N TYR A 146 -13.97 -7.16 3.82
CA TYR A 146 -13.98 -5.69 3.94
C TYR A 146 -14.01 -5.21 5.40
N ALA A 147 -14.80 -5.85 6.26
CA ALA A 147 -14.83 -5.54 7.68
C ALA A 147 -13.43 -5.64 8.32
N ALA A 148 -12.64 -6.65 7.97
CA ALA A 148 -11.28 -6.82 8.50
C ALA A 148 -10.32 -5.73 7.98
N TRP A 149 -10.52 -5.21 6.78
CA TRP A 149 -9.77 -4.05 6.28
C TRP A 149 -10.14 -2.78 7.04
N TRP A 150 -11.46 -2.53 7.18
CA TRP A 150 -12.01 -1.34 7.84
C TRP A 150 -11.64 -1.26 9.33
N GLU A 151 -11.73 -2.37 10.05
CA GLU A 151 -11.42 -2.44 11.48
C GLU A 151 -9.92 -2.37 11.78
N THR A 152 -9.07 -2.59 10.77
CA THR A 152 -7.63 -2.51 10.96
C THR A 152 -7.13 -1.08 10.80
N GLU A 153 -7.06 -0.38 11.92
CA GLU A 153 -6.62 1.01 11.98
C GLU A 153 -5.27 1.24 11.30
N GLY A 154 -5.21 2.25 10.43
CA GLY A 154 -4.02 2.67 9.70
C GLY A 154 -3.87 2.07 8.30
N ILE A 155 -4.56 0.97 7.98
CA ILE A 155 -4.48 0.38 6.63
C ILE A 155 -5.17 1.25 5.59
N LEU A 156 -6.41 1.67 5.85
CA LEU A 156 -7.14 2.55 4.93
C LEU A 156 -6.43 3.89 4.74
N ASP A 157 -5.86 4.46 5.79
CA ASP A 157 -5.06 5.69 5.70
C ASP A 157 -3.84 5.51 4.79
N LEU A 158 -3.13 4.38 4.94
CA LEU A 158 -1.97 4.06 4.12
C LEU A 158 -2.35 3.88 2.64
N LEU A 159 -3.41 3.13 2.36
CA LEU A 159 -3.89 2.89 0.99
C LEU A 159 -4.45 4.17 0.34
N ASN A 160 -5.16 5.01 1.09
CA ASN A 160 -5.62 6.31 0.61
C ASN A 160 -4.45 7.26 0.31
N GLU A 161 -3.41 7.29 1.16
CA GLU A 161 -2.20 8.06 0.87
C GLU A 161 -1.48 7.53 -0.38
N ALA A 162 -1.42 6.21 -0.58
CA ALA A 162 -0.86 5.61 -1.78
C ALA A 162 -1.65 5.97 -3.05
N ARG A 163 -2.98 5.95 -2.97
CA ARG A 163 -3.87 6.44 -4.03
C ARG A 163 -3.66 7.93 -4.32
N ALA A 164 -3.47 8.76 -3.29
CA ALA A 164 -3.17 10.18 -3.45
C ALA A 164 -1.78 10.43 -4.06
N CYS A 165 -0.78 9.61 -3.73
CA CYS A 165 0.54 9.64 -4.38
C CYS A 165 0.43 9.24 -5.87
N ALA A 166 -0.31 8.17 -6.17
CA ALA A 166 -0.58 7.76 -7.55
C ALA A 166 -1.28 8.86 -8.36
N ALA A 167 -2.36 9.45 -7.83
CA ALA A 167 -3.09 10.54 -8.48
C ALA A 167 -2.21 11.78 -8.74
N ARG A 168 -1.29 12.11 -7.82
CA ARG A 168 -0.34 13.20 -8.03
C ARG A 168 0.70 12.87 -9.11
N SER A 169 1.18 11.64 -9.15
CA SER A 169 2.13 11.18 -10.18
C SER A 169 1.52 11.15 -11.57
N SER A 170 0.24 10.80 -11.67
CA SER A 170 -0.54 10.74 -12.91
C SER A 170 -1.15 12.09 -13.33
N GLY A 171 -1.08 13.13 -12.49
CA GLY A 171 -1.68 14.45 -12.75
C GLY A 171 -1.29 15.12 -14.08
N ARG A 172 -0.13 14.78 -14.67
CA ARG A 172 0.22 15.22 -16.03
C ARG A 172 -0.38 14.36 -17.14
N ASP A 173 -0.59 13.08 -16.88
CA ASP A 173 -1.29 12.19 -17.80
C ASP A 173 -2.76 12.62 -17.88
N VAL A 174 -3.35 13.08 -16.75
CA VAL A 174 -4.70 13.69 -16.68
C VAL A 174 -4.86 14.89 -17.62
N GLU A 175 -3.99 15.90 -17.51
CA GLU A 175 -4.06 17.10 -18.37
C GLU A 175 -3.91 16.74 -19.86
N THR A 176 -3.06 15.75 -20.16
CA THR A 176 -2.80 15.30 -21.52
C THR A 176 -3.96 14.46 -22.09
N MET A 177 -4.57 13.60 -21.27
CA MET A 177 -5.69 12.73 -21.66
C MET A 177 -7.01 13.51 -21.77
N VAL A 178 -7.31 14.41 -20.83
CA VAL A 178 -8.49 15.30 -20.89
C VAL A 178 -8.40 16.24 -22.10
N ALA A 179 -7.20 16.73 -22.45
CA ALA A 179 -7.00 17.52 -23.66
C ALA A 179 -7.20 16.72 -24.97
N GLN A 180 -7.12 15.38 -24.91
CA GLN A 180 -7.24 14.48 -26.06
C GLN A 180 -8.61 13.79 -26.15
N SER A 181 -9.37 13.70 -25.04
CA SER A 181 -10.70 13.09 -25.02
C SER A 181 -11.80 14.12 -25.31
N SER A 182 -12.83 13.72 -26.05
CA SER A 182 -14.01 14.54 -26.31
C SER A 182 -15.06 14.49 -25.17
N ASP A 183 -14.91 13.57 -24.22
CA ASP A 183 -15.85 13.35 -23.11
C ASP A 183 -15.09 13.27 -21.77
N SER A 184 -15.36 14.22 -20.87
CA SER A 184 -14.66 14.33 -19.59
C SER A 184 -14.96 13.17 -18.64
N LEU A 185 -16.12 12.53 -18.78
CA LEU A 185 -16.54 11.43 -17.90
C LEU A 185 -15.70 10.16 -18.13
N GLU A 186 -15.43 9.84 -19.40
CA GLU A 186 -14.60 8.70 -19.81
C GLU A 186 -13.13 8.89 -19.37
N ALA A 187 -12.64 10.13 -19.44
CA ALA A 187 -11.31 10.46 -18.94
C ALA A 187 -11.20 10.28 -17.42
N GLU A 188 -12.19 10.73 -16.64
CA GLU A 188 -12.20 10.55 -15.18
C GLU A 188 -12.23 9.07 -14.76
N GLU A 189 -12.99 8.23 -15.47
CA GLU A 189 -13.06 6.78 -15.21
C GLU A 189 -11.74 6.08 -15.53
N LEU A 190 -11.14 6.36 -16.70
CA LEU A 190 -9.82 5.84 -17.06
C LEU A 190 -8.72 6.25 -16.06
N LEU A 191 -8.83 7.43 -15.48
CA LEU A 191 -7.91 7.93 -14.46
C LEU A 191 -8.12 7.27 -13.11
N ALA A 192 -9.37 7.06 -12.69
CA ALA A 192 -9.67 6.29 -11.49
C ALA A 192 -9.05 4.88 -11.59
N ASP A 193 -9.19 4.24 -12.74
CA ASP A 193 -8.57 2.96 -13.05
C ASP A 193 -7.05 3.03 -13.01
N LEU A 194 -6.42 4.02 -13.67
CA LEU A 194 -4.97 4.16 -13.69
C LEU A 194 -4.40 4.37 -12.27
N ASN A 195 -5.07 5.21 -11.47
CA ASN A 195 -4.65 5.51 -10.11
C ASN A 195 -4.71 4.27 -9.23
N VAL A 196 -5.76 3.46 -9.37
CA VAL A 196 -5.91 2.20 -8.61
C VAL A 196 -4.82 1.20 -8.97
N LYS A 197 -4.46 1.08 -10.25
CA LYS A 197 -3.37 0.20 -10.72
C LYS A 197 -1.99 0.61 -10.21
N GLN A 198 -1.81 1.89 -9.85
CA GLN A 198 -0.54 2.44 -9.40
C GLN A 198 -0.38 2.49 -7.88
N ILE A 199 -1.43 2.17 -7.10
CA ILE A 199 -1.39 2.21 -5.62
C ILE A 199 -0.18 1.46 -5.07
N TRP A 200 0.05 0.25 -5.56
CA TRP A 200 1.13 -0.61 -5.06
C TRP A 200 2.50 0.00 -5.34
N HIS A 201 2.69 0.62 -6.51
CA HIS A 201 3.95 1.30 -6.85
C HIS A 201 4.25 2.50 -5.94
N HIS A 202 3.21 3.16 -5.41
CA HIS A 202 3.34 4.30 -4.53
C HIS A 202 3.23 3.97 -3.04
N LEU A 203 3.20 2.68 -2.68
CA LEU A 203 3.04 2.26 -1.29
C LEU A 203 4.22 2.70 -0.41
N ASP A 204 5.47 2.60 -0.90
CA ASP A 204 6.66 3.05 -0.17
C ASP A 204 6.62 4.57 0.10
N GLU A 205 6.24 5.37 -0.89
CA GLU A 205 6.09 6.82 -0.74
C GLU A 205 4.99 7.17 0.27
N ALA A 206 3.85 6.47 0.20
CA ALA A 206 2.76 6.64 1.15
C ALA A 206 3.17 6.26 2.57
N PHE A 207 3.92 5.18 2.73
CA PHE A 207 4.45 4.75 4.01
C PHE A 207 5.38 5.80 4.62
N LYS A 208 6.27 6.38 3.81
CA LYS A 208 7.16 7.48 4.21
C LYS A 208 6.38 8.75 4.57
N ASN A 209 5.35 9.10 3.81
CA ASN A 209 4.48 10.24 4.09
C ASN A 209 3.72 10.09 5.40
N THR A 210 3.09 8.94 5.61
CA THR A 210 2.34 8.67 6.84
C THR A 210 3.27 8.58 8.06
N SER A 211 4.56 8.31 7.87
CA SER A 211 5.60 8.32 8.92
C SER A 211 6.28 9.69 9.11
N TYR A 212 5.86 10.72 8.37
CA TYR A 212 6.47 12.04 8.43
C TYR A 212 5.83 12.92 9.52
N LEU A 213 6.66 13.45 10.42
CA LEU A 213 6.24 14.30 11.55
C LEU A 213 6.31 15.81 11.26
N GLY A 214 6.81 16.21 10.08
CA GLY A 214 6.97 17.61 9.72
C GLY A 214 5.76 18.21 8.99
N PRO A 215 5.89 19.43 8.45
CA PRO A 215 4.81 20.11 7.73
C PRO A 215 4.46 19.39 6.41
N TRP A 216 3.19 19.43 6.02
CA TRP A 216 2.70 18.71 4.83
C TRP A 216 3.50 19.02 3.55
N SER A 217 3.89 20.28 3.34
CA SER A 217 4.67 20.74 2.18
C SER A 217 6.07 20.12 2.06
N GLU A 218 6.57 19.50 3.12
CA GLU A 218 7.89 18.87 3.17
C GLU A 218 7.85 17.35 3.21
N ARG A 219 6.68 16.75 3.02
CA ARG A 219 6.56 15.30 2.96
C ARG A 219 7.46 14.71 1.87
N PRO A 220 7.97 13.48 2.06
CA PRO A 220 8.82 12.81 1.09
C PRO A 220 8.28 12.83 -0.35
N SER A 221 6.99 12.54 -0.56
CA SER A 221 6.39 12.61 -1.91
C SER A 221 6.43 14.02 -2.51
N GLU A 222 6.21 15.06 -1.71
CA GLU A 222 6.24 16.47 -2.15
C GLU A 222 7.67 16.91 -2.52
N ARG A 223 8.68 16.32 -1.88
CA ARG A 223 10.08 16.55 -2.25
C ARG A 223 10.43 15.84 -3.55
N HIS A 224 10.00 14.59 -3.73
CA HIS A 224 10.21 13.85 -4.97
C HIS A 224 9.52 14.51 -6.16
N LEU A 225 8.28 14.97 -5.99
CA LEU A 225 7.54 15.67 -7.03
C LEU A 225 8.28 16.93 -7.50
N ARG A 226 8.71 17.78 -6.57
CA ARG A 226 9.51 18.99 -6.87
C ARG A 226 10.80 18.65 -7.60
N GLN A 227 11.52 17.62 -7.15
CA GLN A 227 12.75 17.19 -7.82
C GLN A 227 12.48 16.71 -9.26
N ARG A 228 11.39 15.96 -9.48
CA ARG A 228 10.98 15.52 -10.82
C ARG A 228 10.59 16.69 -11.72
N GLU A 229 9.90 17.68 -11.18
CA GLU A 229 9.57 18.93 -11.87
C GLU A 229 10.82 19.73 -12.26
N GLU A 230 11.77 19.89 -11.34
CA GLU A 230 13.04 20.58 -11.59
C GLU A 230 13.86 19.87 -12.67
N ILE A 231 13.96 18.54 -12.64
CA ILE A 231 14.67 17.75 -13.64
C ILE A 231 14.00 17.90 -15.02
N LEU A 232 12.68 17.79 -15.08
CA LEU A 232 11.95 17.96 -16.35
C LEU A 232 12.13 19.39 -16.91
N ALA A 233 12.01 20.41 -16.06
CA ALA A 233 12.17 21.79 -16.48
C ALA A 233 13.56 22.04 -17.09
N ARG A 234 14.62 21.46 -16.50
CA ARG A 234 15.97 21.50 -17.07
C ARG A 234 16.04 20.81 -18.43
N TYR A 235 15.48 19.61 -18.54
CA TYR A 235 15.46 18.85 -19.79
C TYR A 235 14.71 19.59 -20.92
N MET A 236 13.58 20.22 -20.62
CA MET A 236 12.84 21.02 -21.59
C MET A 236 13.62 22.26 -22.02
N LEU A 237 14.31 22.94 -21.10
CA LEU A 237 15.14 24.09 -21.42
C LEU A 237 16.30 23.72 -22.36
N GLU A 238 16.99 22.61 -22.06
CA GLU A 238 18.11 22.10 -22.87
C GLU A 238 17.66 21.71 -24.29
N ASN A 239 16.49 21.07 -24.43
CA ASN A 239 15.94 20.71 -25.74
C ASN A 239 15.45 21.92 -26.55
N ILE A 240 14.90 22.96 -25.90
CA ILE A 240 14.52 24.21 -26.59
C ILE A 240 15.77 24.91 -27.12
N THR A 241 16.87 24.91 -26.37
CA THR A 241 18.15 25.48 -26.84
C THR A 241 18.79 24.68 -27.97
N PHE A 242 18.57 23.38 -28.05
CA PHE A 242 19.07 22.51 -29.12
C PHE A 242 18.31 22.69 -30.46
N ILE A 243 17.03 23.05 -30.43
CA ILE A 243 16.21 23.27 -31.63
C ILE A 243 16.40 24.70 -32.20
N ALA A 244 16.87 25.63 -31.38
CA ALA A 244 17.06 27.04 -31.75
C ALA A 244 18.48 27.42 -32.20
N GLY A 245 19.42 26.45 -32.28
CA GLY A 245 20.80 26.63 -32.75
C GLY A 245 21.06 25.89 -34.05
#